data_AF-A0A5C6FMU7-F1
#
_entry.id   AF-A0A5C6FMU7-F1
#
_cell.length_a   1.000
_cell.length_b   1.000
_cell.length_c   1.000
_cell.angle_alpha   90.00
_cell.angle_beta   90.00
_cell.angle_gamma   90.00
#
_symmetry.space_group_name_H-M   'P 1'
#
loop_
_entity.id
_entity.type
_entity.pdbx_description
1 polymer ?
#
loop_
_entity_poly.entity_id
_entity_poly.type
_entity_poly.pdbx_seq_one_letter_code
_entity_poly.pdbx_strand_id
1 'polypeptide(L)'
;MNAIRMIRSHRMRAPRRPGCLAPSRPWIRCPLLIGAPALILIGCNESSLPPVPDLAETPSAVAQTEADQMVASPSDHANANATGQAMIESGLATYGLSPLTSEQIESLSIGDVMQRVHESKAYREWLKPPVDPDLGRLVVRMYRHLASQVPPKGDPLEFQTRAGELADAAEAVLQQGDEALPRFRRAVNCNSCHARHR
;
A
#
# COMPACT_ATOMS: atom_id res chain seq x y z
N MET A 1 0.99 -11.88 -62.22
CA MET A 1 2.00 -11.12 -61.45
C MET A 1 1.61 -11.17 -59.99
N ASN A 2 2.28 -11.98 -59.16
CA ASN A 2 2.08 -12.00 -57.71
C ASN A 2 3.44 -12.29 -57.05
N ALA A 3 4.05 -11.27 -56.46
CA ALA A 3 5.34 -11.37 -55.79
C ALA A 3 5.12 -11.50 -54.28
N ILE A 4 5.31 -12.71 -53.76
CA ILE A 4 5.31 -13.02 -52.33
C ILE A 4 6.66 -12.57 -51.76
N ARG A 5 6.67 -11.47 -50.99
CA ARG A 5 7.84 -11.04 -50.22
C ARG A 5 7.92 -11.84 -48.92
N MET A 6 8.84 -12.79 -48.85
CA MET A 6 9.28 -13.42 -47.59
C MET A 6 10.10 -12.42 -46.77
N ILE A 7 9.60 -12.04 -45.60
CA ILE A 7 10.37 -11.27 -44.61
C ILE A 7 11.19 -12.25 -43.78
N ARG A 8 12.51 -12.26 -44.04
CA ARG A 8 13.50 -13.07 -43.33
C ARG A 8 13.78 -12.43 -41.97
N SER A 9 13.28 -13.03 -40.90
CA SER A 9 13.51 -12.58 -39.53
C SER A 9 14.96 -12.84 -39.11
N HIS A 10 15.78 -11.79 -39.03
CA HIS A 10 17.13 -11.88 -38.48
C HIS A 10 17.07 -12.01 -36.95
N ARG A 11 17.37 -13.21 -36.46
CA ARG A 11 17.53 -13.51 -35.03
C ARG A 11 18.86 -12.94 -34.55
N MET A 12 18.85 -11.75 -33.96
CA MET A 12 20.02 -11.15 -33.30
C MET A 12 20.38 -12.00 -32.07
N ARG A 13 21.54 -12.67 -32.10
CA ARG A 13 22.14 -13.31 -30.92
C ARG A 13 22.77 -12.23 -30.05
N ALA A 14 22.33 -12.14 -28.80
CA ALA A 14 22.96 -11.29 -27.80
C ALA A 14 24.41 -11.77 -27.50
N PRO A 15 25.36 -10.84 -27.28
CA PRO A 15 26.72 -11.19 -26.90
C PRO A 15 26.76 -11.75 -25.47
N ARG A 16 27.41 -12.91 -25.31
CA ARG A 16 27.75 -13.48 -24.01
C ARG A 16 28.79 -12.58 -23.34
N ARG A 17 28.46 -12.01 -22.17
CA ARG A 17 29.42 -11.28 -21.35
C ARG A 17 30.46 -12.25 -20.73
N PRO A 18 31.75 -11.89 -20.71
CA PRO A 18 32.78 -12.65 -20.02
C PRO A 18 32.65 -12.50 -18.50
N GLY A 19 32.98 -13.58 -17.80
CA GLY A 19 32.72 -13.76 -16.37
C GLY A 19 33.46 -12.78 -15.46
N CYS A 20 32.73 -12.28 -14.47
CA CYS A 20 33.33 -11.73 -13.27
C CYS A 20 33.49 -12.88 -12.27
N LEU A 21 34.74 -13.34 -12.11
CA LEU A 21 35.17 -14.14 -10.98
C LEU A 21 34.93 -13.35 -9.70
N ALA A 22 34.02 -13.84 -8.85
CA ALA A 22 33.84 -13.31 -7.51
C ALA A 22 34.95 -13.83 -6.59
N PRO A 23 35.56 -12.99 -5.73
CA PRO A 23 36.45 -13.47 -4.69
C PRO A 23 35.65 -14.18 -3.59
N SER A 24 36.11 -15.38 -3.25
CA SER A 24 35.69 -16.18 -2.11
C SER A 24 35.94 -15.42 -0.80
N ARG A 25 34.86 -15.10 -0.07
CA ARG A 25 34.95 -14.54 1.28
C ARG A 25 35.28 -15.66 2.27
N PRO A 26 36.32 -15.50 3.12
CA PRO A 26 36.58 -16.43 4.19
C PRO A 26 35.51 -16.29 5.28
N TRP A 27 35.00 -17.43 5.71
CA TRP A 27 34.06 -17.57 6.79
C TRP A 27 34.77 -17.23 8.11
N ILE A 28 34.51 -16.04 8.65
CA ILE A 28 34.91 -15.71 10.01
C ILE A 28 33.94 -16.46 10.93
N ARG A 29 34.45 -17.56 11.50
CA ARG A 29 33.85 -18.25 12.64
C ARG A 29 33.84 -17.29 13.82
N CYS A 30 32.66 -16.80 14.22
CA CYS A 30 32.48 -16.18 15.53
C CYS A 30 32.41 -17.29 16.59
N PRO A 31 33.33 -17.33 17.56
CA PRO A 31 33.22 -18.24 18.68
C PRO A 31 32.15 -17.74 19.65
N LEU A 32 31.15 -18.61 19.84
CA LEU A 32 30.54 -18.97 21.10
C LEU A 32 31.04 -18.17 22.32
N LEU A 33 30.23 -17.22 22.81
CA LEU A 33 30.34 -16.70 24.16
C LEU A 33 29.03 -16.97 24.89
N ILE A 34 29.15 -17.98 25.74
CA ILE A 34 28.21 -18.41 26.77
C ILE A 34 28.15 -17.29 27.81
N GLY A 35 26.95 -16.79 28.10
CA GLY A 35 26.70 -15.81 29.16
C GLY A 35 25.29 -16.03 29.73
N ALA A 36 25.24 -16.37 31.00
CA ALA A 36 24.15 -16.97 31.77
C ALA A 36 22.83 -16.16 31.85
N PRO A 37 21.72 -16.82 32.23
CA PRO A 37 20.41 -16.18 32.44
C PRO A 37 20.34 -15.46 33.79
N ALA A 38 20.02 -14.16 33.78
CA ALA A 38 19.59 -13.44 34.97
C ALA A 38 18.06 -13.47 35.05
N LEU A 39 17.55 -14.37 35.90
CA LEU A 39 16.21 -14.32 36.46
C LEU A 39 16.04 -12.99 37.23
N ILE A 40 15.12 -12.13 36.79
CA ILE A 40 14.55 -11.07 37.62
C ILE A 40 13.07 -11.37 37.78
N LEU A 41 12.74 -11.97 38.93
CA LEU A 41 11.41 -12.10 39.49
C LEU A 41 11.13 -10.87 40.38
N ILE A 42 10.51 -9.83 39.83
CA ILE A 42 9.90 -8.72 40.60
C ILE A 42 8.83 -8.11 39.68
N GLY A 43 7.56 -7.96 40.00
CA GLY A 43 6.77 -8.26 41.17
C GLY A 43 5.31 -7.98 40.80
N CYS A 44 4.38 -8.79 41.31
CA CYS A 44 2.97 -8.50 41.25
C CYS A 44 2.70 -7.19 42.01
N ASN A 45 2.25 -6.14 41.33
CA ASN A 45 1.57 -5.03 41.99
C ASN A 45 0.13 -5.00 41.51
N GLU A 46 -0.70 -5.66 42.30
CA GLU A 46 -2.15 -5.51 42.36
C GLU A 46 -2.43 -4.11 42.90
N SER A 47 -3.03 -3.24 42.09
CA SER A 47 -3.48 -1.92 42.54
C SER A 47 -4.90 -1.68 42.03
N SER A 48 -5.84 -2.08 42.90
CA SER A 48 -7.09 -1.42 43.24
C SER A 48 -7.76 -0.55 42.18
N LEU A 49 -8.88 -1.09 41.67
CA LEU A 49 -10.04 -0.32 41.25
C LEU A 49 -10.64 0.44 42.45
N PRO A 50 -11.05 1.71 42.27
CA PRO A 50 -12.17 2.27 43.00
C PRO A 50 -13.45 2.31 42.14
N PRO A 51 -14.64 2.36 42.77
CA PRO A 51 -15.93 2.04 42.16
C PRO A 51 -16.54 3.18 41.31
N VAL A 52 -17.41 2.75 40.38
CA VAL A 52 -18.45 3.54 39.69
C VAL A 52 -19.30 4.36 40.66
N PRO A 53 -19.80 5.51 40.17
CA PRO A 53 -21.24 5.75 40.31
C PRO A 53 -21.95 5.81 38.95
N ASP A 54 -22.89 4.88 38.82
CA ASP A 54 -24.05 4.87 37.94
C ASP A 54 -24.88 6.15 38.20
N LEU A 55 -25.13 6.94 37.16
CA LEU A 55 -26.21 7.93 37.19
C LEU A 55 -27.13 7.65 36.01
N ALA A 56 -28.15 6.87 36.33
CA ALA A 56 -29.39 6.77 35.60
C ALA A 56 -30.16 8.12 35.62
N GLU A 57 -31.18 8.14 34.76
CA GLU A 57 -32.27 9.13 34.60
C GLU A 57 -32.00 10.30 33.64
N THR A 58 -32.87 10.63 32.68
CA THR A 58 -34.10 10.05 32.09
C THR A 58 -34.39 10.86 30.80
N PRO A 59 -35.22 10.35 29.88
CA PRO A 59 -35.54 10.98 28.60
C PRO A 59 -36.77 11.90 28.68
N SER A 60 -36.73 13.03 27.99
CA SER A 60 -37.86 13.84 27.53
C SER A 60 -37.31 14.97 26.68
N ALA A 61 -37.96 15.53 25.69
CA ALA A 61 -39.12 15.22 24.89
C ALA A 61 -39.15 16.37 23.87
N VAL A 62 -39.46 16.04 22.61
CA VAL A 62 -40.22 16.89 21.67
C VAL A 62 -39.83 18.36 21.51
N ALA A 63 -39.25 18.69 20.35
CA ALA A 63 -39.66 19.88 19.60
C ALA A 63 -39.46 19.62 18.10
N GLN A 64 -40.56 19.29 17.42
CA GLN A 64 -40.70 19.51 16.00
C GLN A 64 -40.84 21.02 15.77
N THR A 65 -40.07 21.58 14.85
CA THR A 65 -40.44 22.81 14.15
C THR A 65 -40.09 22.64 12.68
N GLU A 66 -41.16 22.53 11.89
CA GLU A 66 -41.20 22.73 10.45
C GLU A 66 -40.88 24.20 10.07
N ALA A 67 -40.69 24.40 8.77
CA ALA A 67 -40.31 25.62 8.04
C ALA A 67 -38.79 25.90 8.06
N ASP A 68 -38.10 25.99 6.94
CA ASP A 68 -38.50 26.75 5.76
C ASP A 68 -37.84 26.18 4.50
N GLN A 69 -38.67 25.82 3.52
CA GLN A 69 -38.27 25.37 2.20
C GLN A 69 -38.18 26.60 1.30
N MET A 70 -37.00 27.23 1.26
CA MET A 70 -36.68 28.23 0.25
C MET A 70 -35.62 27.71 -0.71
N VAL A 71 -36.13 27.29 -1.86
CA VAL A 71 -35.56 27.42 -3.21
C VAL A 71 -34.21 28.15 -3.30
N ALA A 72 -33.15 27.37 -3.48
CA ALA A 72 -31.92 27.83 -4.11
C ALA A 72 -31.65 26.97 -5.35
N SER A 73 -31.65 27.62 -6.49
CA SER A 73 -31.40 27.09 -7.83
C SER A 73 -30.15 26.20 -7.91
N PRO A 74 -30.17 25.09 -8.67
CA PRO A 74 -28.99 24.32 -8.97
C PRO A 74 -28.26 24.97 -10.15
N SER A 75 -27.31 25.84 -9.86
CA SER A 75 -26.32 26.28 -10.84
C SER A 75 -25.01 26.53 -10.10
N ASP A 76 -23.92 26.06 -10.70
CA ASP A 76 -22.52 26.19 -10.25
C ASP A 76 -21.96 25.05 -9.38
N HIS A 77 -22.21 23.79 -9.77
CA HIS A 77 -21.22 22.72 -9.58
C HIS A 77 -20.33 22.61 -10.81
N ALA A 78 -19.56 23.65 -11.08
CA ALA A 78 -18.44 23.57 -12.00
C ALA A 78 -17.19 24.10 -11.30
N ASN A 79 -16.15 23.27 -11.33
CA ASN A 79 -14.76 23.70 -11.32
C ASN A 79 -14.05 23.89 -9.96
N ALA A 80 -14.06 22.85 -9.13
CA ALA A 80 -12.95 22.60 -8.18
C ALA A 80 -12.14 21.33 -8.53
N ASN A 81 -12.58 20.54 -9.51
CA ASN A 81 -11.98 19.24 -9.86
C ASN A 81 -10.84 19.35 -10.91
N ALA A 82 -10.83 20.38 -11.77
CA ALA A 82 -9.88 20.45 -12.89
C ALA A 82 -8.46 20.83 -12.45
N THR A 83 -8.30 21.67 -11.42
CA THR A 83 -6.98 22.12 -10.96
C THR A 83 -6.26 21.04 -10.14
N GLY A 84 -6.99 20.17 -9.46
CA GLY A 84 -6.43 18.97 -8.83
C GLY A 84 -6.00 17.93 -9.87
N GLN A 85 -6.80 17.71 -10.91
CA GLN A 85 -6.51 16.71 -11.95
C GLN A 85 -5.26 17.01 -12.80
N ALA A 86 -4.97 18.28 -13.10
CA ALA A 86 -3.84 18.64 -13.96
C ALA A 86 -2.46 18.52 -13.30
N MET A 87 -2.38 18.66 -11.96
CA MET A 87 -1.11 18.46 -11.22
C MET A 87 -0.79 16.98 -11.01
N ILE A 88 -1.81 16.10 -10.98
CA ILE A 88 -1.70 14.65 -10.77
C ILE A 88 -1.05 13.94 -11.98
N GLU A 89 -1.09 14.54 -13.17
CA GLU A 89 -0.66 13.88 -14.41
C GLU A 89 0.87 13.79 -14.56
N SER A 90 1.64 14.64 -13.87
CA SER A 90 3.08 14.80 -14.12
C SER A 90 3.97 13.75 -13.43
N GLY A 91 3.59 13.25 -12.25
CA GLY A 91 4.41 12.29 -11.49
C GLY A 91 4.19 10.84 -11.92
N LEU A 92 2.94 10.46 -12.18
CA LEU A 92 2.54 9.10 -12.49
C LEU A 92 3.07 8.59 -13.84
N ALA A 93 3.13 9.46 -14.86
CA ALA A 93 3.66 9.12 -16.18
C ALA A 93 5.14 8.70 -16.13
N THR A 94 5.91 9.20 -15.16
CA THR A 94 7.33 8.84 -14.96
C THR A 94 7.47 7.35 -14.58
N TYR A 95 6.42 6.77 -13.99
CA TYR A 95 6.38 5.37 -13.58
C TYR A 95 5.51 4.50 -14.51
N GLY A 96 5.10 5.03 -15.67
CA GLY A 96 4.22 4.34 -16.61
C GLY A 96 2.83 4.04 -16.05
N LEU A 97 2.42 4.78 -15.02
CA LEU A 97 1.08 4.68 -14.44
C LEU A 97 0.23 5.84 -14.94
N SER A 98 -1.03 5.55 -15.27
CA SER A 98 -2.03 6.58 -15.53
C SER A 98 -2.79 6.87 -14.23
N PRO A 99 -3.22 8.11 -13.99
CA PRO A 99 -4.18 8.38 -12.93
C PRO A 99 -5.44 7.54 -13.16
N LEU A 100 -5.86 6.81 -12.14
CA LEU A 100 -7.08 6.01 -12.17
C LEU A 100 -8.17 6.69 -11.33
N THR A 101 -9.41 6.66 -11.84
CA THR A 101 -10.61 7.01 -11.07
C THR A 101 -10.91 5.93 -10.03
N SER A 102 -11.74 6.24 -9.04
CA SER A 102 -12.17 5.24 -8.05
C SER A 102 -12.89 4.06 -8.71
N GLU A 103 -13.76 4.31 -9.70
CA GLU A 103 -14.47 3.22 -10.39
C GLU A 103 -13.50 2.31 -11.15
N GLN A 104 -12.47 2.91 -11.77
CA GLN A 104 -11.43 2.14 -12.45
C GLN A 104 -10.65 1.27 -11.47
N ILE A 105 -10.31 1.81 -10.28
CA ILE A 105 -9.61 1.04 -9.23
C ILE A 105 -10.49 -0.12 -8.77
N GLU A 106 -11.77 0.12 -8.50
CA GLU A 106 -12.73 -0.89 -8.04
C GLU A 106 -12.90 -2.04 -9.06
N SER A 107 -12.75 -1.75 -10.35
CA SER A 107 -12.78 -2.75 -11.41
C SER A 107 -11.50 -3.61 -11.52
N LEU A 108 -10.42 -3.25 -10.83
CA LEU A 108 -9.15 -3.99 -10.91
C LEU A 108 -9.21 -5.31 -10.14
N SER A 109 -8.69 -6.36 -10.76
CA SER A 109 -8.41 -7.61 -10.07
C SER A 109 -7.20 -7.50 -9.13
N ILE A 110 -7.03 -8.46 -8.21
CA ILE A 110 -5.82 -8.62 -7.40
C ILE A 110 -4.56 -8.61 -8.29
N GLY A 111 -4.60 -9.36 -9.40
CA GLY A 111 -3.47 -9.48 -10.32
C GLY A 111 -3.12 -8.14 -10.97
N ASP A 112 -4.14 -7.38 -11.37
CA ASP A 112 -4.01 -6.04 -11.95
C ASP A 112 -3.35 -5.04 -11.01
N VAL A 113 -3.76 -5.04 -9.73
CA VAL A 113 -3.17 -4.18 -8.70
C VAL A 113 -1.70 -4.55 -8.48
N MET A 114 -1.41 -5.85 -8.37
CA MET A 114 -0.04 -6.34 -8.15
C MET A 114 0.89 -6.03 -9.32
N GLN A 115 0.42 -6.20 -10.56
CA GLN A 115 1.19 -5.87 -11.75
C GLN A 115 1.49 -4.36 -11.81
N ARG A 116 0.49 -3.51 -11.56
CA ARG A 116 0.67 -2.05 -11.59
C ARG A 116 1.62 -1.55 -10.51
N VAL A 117 1.55 -2.07 -9.27
CA VAL A 117 2.35 -1.54 -8.16
C VAL A 117 3.69 -2.25 -7.99
N HIS A 118 3.70 -3.58 -8.00
CA HIS A 118 4.87 -4.39 -7.64
C HIS A 118 5.72 -4.77 -8.85
N GLU A 119 5.13 -5.06 -10.01
CA GLU A 119 5.90 -5.40 -11.22
C GLU A 119 6.56 -4.19 -11.86
N SER A 120 5.86 -3.05 -11.92
CA SER A 120 6.44 -1.75 -12.32
C SER A 120 7.57 -1.29 -11.41
N LYS A 121 7.67 -1.87 -10.20
CA LYS A 121 8.55 -1.43 -9.10
C LYS A 121 8.28 0.02 -8.68
N ALA A 122 7.11 0.58 -8.97
CA ALA A 122 6.73 1.93 -8.56
C ALA A 122 6.89 2.14 -7.04
N TYR A 123 6.55 1.11 -6.24
CA TYR A 123 6.76 1.16 -4.79
C TYR A 123 8.23 1.37 -4.37
N ARG A 124 9.22 0.94 -5.18
CA ARG A 124 10.64 1.09 -4.87
C ARG A 124 11.15 2.49 -5.14
N GLU A 125 10.63 3.12 -6.19
CA GLU A 125 10.95 4.51 -6.48
C GLU A 125 10.33 5.42 -5.41
N TRP A 126 9.14 5.05 -4.93
CA TRP A 126 8.50 5.70 -3.79
C TRP A 126 9.22 5.50 -2.44
N LEU A 127 10.11 4.51 -2.32
CA LEU A 127 10.94 4.31 -1.12
C LEU A 127 12.15 5.26 -1.03
N LYS A 128 12.34 6.13 -2.03
CA LYS A 128 13.44 7.10 -2.12
C LYS A 128 12.87 8.51 -1.91
N PRO A 129 13.37 9.27 -0.91
CA PRO A 129 12.97 10.66 -0.73
C PRO A 129 13.48 11.55 -1.88
N PRO A 130 12.76 12.62 -2.26
CA PRO A 130 11.43 12.99 -1.77
C PRO A 130 10.32 12.12 -2.37
N VAL A 131 9.35 11.76 -1.53
CA VAL A 131 8.17 10.99 -1.90
C VAL A 131 7.26 11.83 -2.80
N ASP A 132 6.90 11.29 -3.96
CA ASP A 132 5.81 11.83 -4.78
C ASP A 132 4.45 11.54 -4.11
N PRO A 133 3.72 12.58 -3.66
CA PRO A 133 2.46 12.40 -2.94
C PRO A 133 1.32 11.90 -3.85
N ASP A 134 1.34 12.19 -5.15
CA ASP A 134 0.30 11.76 -6.09
C ASP A 134 0.41 10.27 -6.38
N LEU A 135 1.63 9.81 -6.65
CA LEU A 135 1.92 8.39 -6.75
C LEU A 135 1.53 7.66 -5.46
N GLY A 136 1.94 8.19 -4.30
CA GLY A 136 1.65 7.58 -3.01
C GLY A 136 0.15 7.48 -2.73
N ARG A 137 -0.64 8.51 -3.06
CA ARG A 137 -2.11 8.47 -2.96
C ARG A 137 -2.71 7.39 -3.86
N LEU A 138 -2.23 7.24 -5.10
CA LEU A 138 -2.71 6.17 -5.97
C LEU A 138 -2.38 4.78 -5.39
N VAL A 139 -1.15 4.58 -4.92
CA VAL A 139 -0.71 3.31 -4.33
C VAL A 139 -1.53 2.95 -3.09
N VAL A 140 -1.79 3.90 -2.19
CA VAL A 140 -2.64 3.69 -1.01
C VAL A 140 -4.04 3.25 -1.43
N ARG A 141 -4.68 3.92 -2.39
CA ARG A 141 -6.02 3.54 -2.87
C ARG A 141 -6.03 2.13 -3.46
N MET A 142 -5.02 1.78 -4.27
CA MET A 142 -4.90 0.43 -4.82
C MET A 142 -4.70 -0.64 -3.74
N TYR A 143 -3.91 -0.37 -2.69
CA TYR A 143 -3.74 -1.30 -1.57
C TYR A 143 -4.98 -1.40 -0.68
N ARG A 144 -5.74 -0.32 -0.48
CA ARG A 144 -7.04 -0.38 0.21
C ARG A 144 -8.04 -1.23 -0.56
N HIS A 145 -8.11 -1.06 -1.88
CA HIS A 145 -8.91 -1.92 -2.74
C HIS A 145 -8.45 -3.37 -2.69
N LEU A 146 -7.14 -3.62 -2.74
CA LEU A 146 -6.61 -4.97 -2.55
C LEU A 146 -7.08 -5.61 -1.24
N ALA A 147 -7.09 -4.85 -0.14
CA ALA A 147 -7.51 -5.33 1.18
C ALA A 147 -9.02 -5.60 1.29
N SER A 148 -9.84 -5.18 0.34
CA SER A 148 -11.27 -5.55 0.29
C SER A 148 -11.53 -6.81 -0.54
N GLN A 149 -10.54 -7.30 -1.27
CA GLN A 149 -10.71 -8.46 -2.15
C GLN A 149 -10.52 -9.79 -1.41
N VAL A 150 -11.12 -10.84 -1.98
CA VAL A 150 -10.92 -12.22 -1.54
C VAL A 150 -9.77 -12.83 -2.34
N PRO A 151 -8.72 -13.37 -1.70
CA PRO A 151 -7.60 -13.96 -2.40
C PRO A 151 -8.03 -15.24 -3.14
N PRO A 152 -7.35 -15.60 -4.25
CA PRO A 152 -7.67 -16.84 -4.97
C PRO A 152 -7.32 -18.10 -4.17
N LYS A 153 -6.39 -18.00 -3.21
CA LYS A 153 -5.95 -19.08 -2.32
C LYS A 153 -5.66 -18.56 -0.91
N GLY A 154 -5.67 -19.50 0.05
CA GLY A 154 -5.36 -19.22 1.45
C GLY A 154 -6.54 -18.63 2.21
N ASP A 155 -6.25 -18.07 3.38
CA ASP A 155 -7.26 -17.51 4.28
C ASP A 155 -7.62 -16.06 3.88
N PRO A 156 -8.91 -15.74 3.66
CA PRO A 156 -9.33 -14.38 3.32
C PRO A 156 -9.02 -13.35 4.39
N LEU A 157 -9.24 -13.67 5.67
CA LEU A 157 -9.04 -12.72 6.76
C LEU A 157 -7.56 -12.38 6.92
N GLU A 158 -6.69 -13.37 6.81
CA GLU A 158 -5.24 -13.21 6.84
C GLU A 158 -4.77 -12.31 5.68
N PHE A 159 -5.28 -12.55 4.47
CA PHE A 159 -4.96 -11.73 3.29
C PHE A 159 -5.39 -10.27 3.49
N GLN A 160 -6.64 -10.05 3.91
CA GLN A 160 -7.17 -8.71 4.15
C GLN A 160 -6.40 -7.98 5.25
N THR A 161 -6.05 -8.69 6.32
CA THR A 161 -5.21 -8.14 7.40
C THR A 161 -3.86 -7.69 6.86
N ARG A 162 -3.17 -8.53 6.08
CA ARG A 162 -1.87 -8.19 5.49
C ARG A 162 -1.93 -7.06 4.47
N ALA A 163 -2.92 -7.08 3.59
CA ALA A 163 -3.13 -6.01 2.62
C ALA A 163 -3.50 -4.68 3.32
N GLY A 164 -4.26 -4.74 4.41
CA GLY A 164 -4.56 -3.61 5.28
C GLY A 164 -3.32 -3.02 5.94
N GLU A 165 -2.48 -3.86 6.57
CA GLU A 165 -1.20 -3.44 7.16
C GLU A 165 -0.29 -2.75 6.12
N LEU A 166 -0.31 -3.24 4.87
CA LEU A 166 0.41 -2.66 3.75
C LEU A 166 -0.15 -1.28 3.36
N ALA A 167 -1.47 -1.14 3.27
CA ALA A 167 -2.13 0.14 3.00
C ALA A 167 -1.86 1.17 4.11
N ASP A 168 -1.94 0.77 5.37
CA ASP A 168 -1.65 1.64 6.53
C ASP A 168 -0.19 2.10 6.54
N ALA A 169 0.74 1.20 6.24
CA ALA A 169 2.16 1.54 6.19
C ALA A 169 2.48 2.48 5.03
N ALA A 170 1.80 2.31 3.88
CA ALA A 170 1.88 3.21 2.74
C ALA A 170 1.35 4.61 3.09
N GLU A 171 0.20 4.68 3.76
CA GLU A 171 -0.40 5.94 4.22
C GLU A 171 0.48 6.67 5.24
N ALA A 172 1.11 5.93 6.16
CA ALA A 172 2.07 6.50 7.10
C ALA A 172 3.25 7.21 6.40
N VAL A 173 3.71 6.73 5.24
CA VAL A 173 4.76 7.39 4.45
C VAL A 173 4.28 8.74 3.89
N LEU A 174 3.00 8.87 3.52
CA LEU A 174 2.45 10.15 3.09
C LEU A 174 2.34 11.16 4.25
N GLN A 175 2.07 10.68 5.45
CA GLN A 175 1.86 11.53 6.63
C GLN A 175 3.15 11.91 7.35
N GLN A 176 4.10 10.96 7.44
CA GLN A 176 5.31 11.06 8.27
C GLN A 176 6.59 11.11 7.42
N GLY A 177 6.48 10.92 6.10
CA GLY A 177 7.63 10.92 5.19
C GLY A 177 8.64 9.82 5.52
N ASP A 178 9.90 10.22 5.62
CA ASP A 178 11.05 9.33 5.75
C ASP A 178 11.02 8.47 7.02
N GLU A 179 10.40 8.97 8.10
CA GLU A 179 10.28 8.27 9.38
C GLU A 179 9.46 6.97 9.27
N ALA A 180 8.48 6.94 8.36
CA ALA A 180 7.64 5.76 8.15
C ALA A 180 8.21 4.76 7.13
N LEU A 181 9.28 5.11 6.39
CA LEU A 181 9.87 4.22 5.38
C LEU A 181 10.29 2.85 5.94
N PRO A 182 10.90 2.71 7.14
CA PRO A 182 11.20 1.40 7.71
C PRO A 182 9.96 0.54 7.96
N ARG A 183 8.83 1.15 8.36
CA ARG A 183 7.55 0.45 8.54
C ARG A 183 7.04 -0.04 7.18
N PHE A 184 7.04 0.83 6.17
CA PHE A 184 6.60 0.47 4.83
C PHE A 184 7.47 -0.62 4.18
N ARG A 185 8.80 -0.56 4.33
CA ARG A 185 9.71 -1.62 3.84
C ARG A 185 9.43 -2.98 4.46
N ARG A 186 9.03 -3.03 5.74
CA ARG A 186 8.63 -4.29 6.39
C ARG A 186 7.30 -4.82 5.86
N ALA A 187 6.36 -3.93 5.60
CA ALA A 187 5.04 -4.29 5.07
C ALA A 187 5.10 -4.77 3.61
N VAL A 188 5.98 -4.19 2.79
CA VAL A 188 6.23 -4.62 1.39
C VAL A 188 7.10 -5.88 1.34
N ASN A 189 6.64 -6.95 1.99
CA ASN A 189 7.27 -8.26 1.93
C ASN A 189 6.46 -9.19 1.02
N CYS A 190 6.70 -9.11 -0.30
CA CYS A 190 5.96 -9.89 -1.29
C CYS A 190 6.03 -11.41 -1.04
N ASN A 191 7.11 -11.89 -0.40
CA ASN A 191 7.28 -13.32 -0.14
C ASN A 191 6.26 -13.85 0.88
N SER A 192 5.93 -13.08 1.92
CA SER A 192 4.95 -13.52 2.92
C SER A 192 3.54 -13.59 2.34
N CYS A 193 3.18 -12.69 1.42
CA CYS A 193 1.88 -12.76 0.74
C CYS A 193 1.85 -13.87 -0.33
N HIS A 194 2.88 -14.00 -1.16
CA HIS A 194 2.88 -14.96 -2.26
C HIS A 194 2.91 -16.42 -1.80
N ALA A 195 3.59 -16.72 -0.69
CA ALA A 195 3.67 -18.09 -0.17
C ALA A 195 2.32 -18.67 0.26
N ARG A 196 1.33 -17.80 0.55
CA ARG A 196 0.02 -18.18 1.10
C ARG A 196 -1.14 -17.95 0.15
N HIS A 197 -1.03 -16.96 -0.74
CA HIS A 197 -2.17 -16.45 -1.51
C HIS A 197 -2.02 -16.50 -3.04
N ARG A 198 -0.92 -17.08 -3.57
CA ARG A 198 -0.70 -17.26 -5.01
C ARG A 198 -1.15 -18.62 -5.53
#